data_AF-A0A0W0SRW9-F1
#
_entry.id   AF-A0A0W0SRW9-F1
#
_cell.length_a   1.000
_cell.length_b   1.000
_cell.length_c   1.000
_cell.angle_alpha   90.00
_cell.angle_beta   90.00
_cell.angle_gamma   90.00
#
_symmetry.space_group_name_H-M   'P 1'
#
loop_
_entity.id
_entity.type
_entity.pdbx_description
1 polymer ?
#
loop_
_entity_poly.entity_id
_entity_poly.type
_entity_poly.pdbx_seq_one_letter_code
_entity_poly.pdbx_strand_id
1 'polypeptide(L)'
;MGEIVLDLIIKEKKIDEQQFHIIANFKGTEVCTAIISLAPERLALQWIETKEEYQHKGVASVILNYLCKKCDSENRDLTIKAVDEEVLNNFYLRWFSKKTDPTNSSPDRVKDKFISFLNDDENPNLLTILHEDLSWDVISGSYTYSSNGF
;
A
#
# COMPACT_ATOMS: atom_id res chain seq x y z
N MET A 1 -7.36 -16.25 -13.62
CA MET A 1 -7.74 -15.07 -14.41
C MET A 1 -6.54 -14.14 -14.43
N GLY A 2 -6.01 -13.80 -15.61
CA GLY A 2 -4.87 -12.89 -15.72
C GLY A 2 -5.29 -11.46 -15.39
N GLU A 3 -4.50 -10.76 -14.58
CA GLU A 3 -4.72 -9.34 -14.32
C GLU A 3 -4.48 -8.57 -15.63
N ILE A 4 -5.48 -7.80 -16.06
CA ILE A 4 -5.31 -6.85 -17.15
C ILE A 4 -4.46 -5.72 -16.59
N VAL A 5 -3.22 -5.61 -17.05
CA VAL A 5 -2.38 -4.44 -16.77
C VAL A 5 -3.00 -3.26 -17.50
N LEU A 6 -3.74 -2.44 -16.77
CA LEU A 6 -4.21 -1.15 -17.28
C LEU A 6 -3.01 -0.21 -17.36
N ASP A 7 -2.82 0.40 -18.52
CA ASP A 7 -1.84 1.48 -18.68
C ASP A 7 -2.42 2.75 -18.05
N LEU A 8 -2.10 2.96 -16.78
CA LEU A 8 -2.63 4.03 -15.95
C LEU A 8 -1.69 5.23 -15.96
N ILE A 9 -2.25 6.41 -16.22
CA ILE A 9 -1.56 7.68 -16.06
C ILE A 9 -1.90 8.24 -14.68
N ILE A 10 -0.91 8.28 -13.79
CA ILE A 10 -1.04 8.84 -12.45
C ILE A 10 -0.67 10.33 -12.49
N LYS A 11 -1.53 11.19 -11.90
CA LYS A 11 -1.28 12.62 -11.75
C LYS A 11 -1.52 13.05 -10.31
N GLU A 12 -0.65 13.92 -9.80
CA GLU A 12 -0.87 14.60 -8.53
C GLU A 12 -1.56 15.95 -8.78
N LYS A 13 -2.55 16.27 -7.96
CA LYS A 13 -3.22 17.57 -7.93
C LYS A 13 -3.14 18.13 -6.52
N LYS A 14 -2.26 19.12 -6.30
CA LYS A 14 -2.18 19.84 -5.02
C LYS A 14 -3.51 20.55 -4.76
N ILE A 15 -4.06 20.36 -3.55
CA ILE A 15 -5.27 21.06 -3.10
C ILE A 15 -4.83 22.27 -2.28
N ASP A 16 -3.96 22.04 -1.29
CA ASP A 16 -3.36 23.06 -0.45
C ASP A 16 -1.97 22.60 0.04
N GLU A 17 -1.41 23.25 1.06
CA GLU A 17 -0.09 22.91 1.62
C GLU A 17 -0.05 21.59 2.39
N GLN A 18 -1.21 21.10 2.85
CA GLN A 18 -1.37 19.93 3.70
C GLN A 18 -2.09 18.78 2.98
N GLN A 19 -2.58 18.99 1.76
CA GLN A 19 -3.34 17.98 1.03
C GLN A 19 -3.09 18.01 -0.48
N PHE A 20 -3.01 16.81 -1.07
CA PHE A 20 -3.04 16.61 -2.51
C PHE A 20 -3.86 15.39 -2.88
N HIS A 21 -4.36 15.36 -4.11
CA HIS A 21 -5.06 14.23 -4.69
C HIS A 21 -4.14 13.48 -5.64
N ILE A 22 -4.24 12.16 -5.66
CA ILE A 22 -3.68 11.30 -6.69
C ILE A 22 -4.82 10.83 -7.58
N ILE A 23 -4.70 11.08 -8.88
CA ILE A 23 -5.72 10.76 -9.87
C ILE A 23 -5.13 9.78 -10.87
N ALA A 24 -5.69 8.57 -10.95
CA ALA A 24 -5.37 7.60 -11.98
C ALA A 24 -6.33 7.73 -13.16
N ASN A 25 -5.78 7.85 -14.37
CA ASN A 25 -6.52 7.94 -15.62
C ASN A 25 -6.24 6.73 -16.51
N PHE A 26 -7.28 6.18 -17.12
CA PHE A 26 -7.18 5.14 -18.16
C PHE A 26 -7.85 5.66 -19.43
N LYS A 27 -7.10 5.71 -20.55
CA LYS A 27 -7.61 6.19 -21.85
C LYS A 27 -8.29 7.57 -21.78
N GLY A 28 -7.76 8.47 -20.96
CA GLY A 28 -8.28 9.83 -20.79
C GLY A 28 -9.45 9.96 -19.79
N THR A 29 -9.89 8.87 -19.19
CA THR A 29 -10.96 8.86 -18.18
C THR A 29 -10.36 8.69 -16.79
N GLU A 30 -10.76 9.53 -15.83
CA GLU A 30 -10.45 9.32 -14.42
C GLU A 30 -11.11 8.03 -13.94
N VAL A 31 -10.32 7.11 -13.37
CA VAL A 31 -10.79 5.79 -12.93
C VAL A 31 -10.63 5.55 -11.43
N CYS A 32 -9.72 6.28 -10.78
CA CYS A 32 -9.54 6.22 -9.34
C CYS A 32 -8.97 7.53 -8.81
N THR A 33 -9.43 7.92 -7.63
CA THR A 33 -8.97 9.10 -6.91
C THR A 33 -8.60 8.71 -5.49
N ALA A 34 -7.46 9.22 -5.02
CA ALA A 34 -7.02 9.08 -3.64
C ALA A 34 -6.70 10.46 -3.04
N ILE A 35 -7.07 10.64 -1.77
CA ILE A 35 -6.86 11.89 -1.01
C ILE A 35 -5.75 11.65 0.00
N ILE A 36 -4.68 12.45 -0.10
CA ILE A 36 -3.48 12.30 0.72
C ILE A 36 -3.28 13.55 1.55
N SER A 37 -3.13 13.37 2.86
CA SER A 37 -2.68 14.41 3.78
C SER A 37 -1.16 14.34 3.95
N LEU A 38 -0.52 15.50 3.88
CA LEU A 38 0.91 15.71 4.06
C LEU A 38 1.19 16.08 5.51
N ALA A 39 2.08 15.33 6.14
CA ALA A 39 2.75 15.73 7.38
C ALA A 39 4.27 15.63 7.17
N PRO A 40 5.10 16.32 7.99
CA PRO A 40 6.55 16.33 7.80
C PRO A 40 7.16 14.92 7.69
N GLU A 41 6.76 14.01 8.58
CA GLU A 41 7.31 12.65 8.72
C GLU A 41 6.50 11.58 7.96
N ARG A 42 5.30 11.91 7.45
CA ARG A 42 4.38 10.88 6.90
C ARG A 42 3.46 11.39 5.81
N LEU A 43 3.07 10.49 4.91
CA LEU A 43 1.93 10.65 4.03
C LEU A 43 0.77 9.81 4.56
N ALA A 44 -0.41 10.43 4.73
CA ALA A 44 -1.58 9.75 5.25
C ALA A 44 -2.65 9.61 4.17
N LEU A 45 -2.94 8.38 3.76
CA LEU A 45 -4.06 8.05 2.86
C LEU A 45 -5.38 8.20 3.63
N GLN A 46 -6.15 9.22 3.27
CA GLN A 46 -7.46 9.51 3.89
C GLN A 46 -8.60 8.78 3.19
N TRP A 47 -8.51 8.68 1.86
CA TRP A 47 -9.55 8.09 1.03
C TRP A 47 -8.94 7.52 -0.25
N ILE A 48 -9.46 6.41 -0.72
CA ILE A 48 -9.18 5.87 -2.04
C ILE A 48 -10.45 5.25 -2.61
N GLU A 49 -10.78 5.60 -3.84
CA GLU A 49 -12.00 5.13 -4.48
C GLU A 49 -11.75 4.85 -5.96
N THR A 50 -12.10 3.65 -6.39
CA THR A 50 -12.06 3.23 -7.79
C THR A 50 -13.49 3.15 -8.32
N LYS A 51 -13.72 3.74 -9.50
CA LYS A 51 -15.01 3.61 -10.21
C LYS A 51 -15.41 2.15 -10.35
N GLU A 52 -16.69 1.86 -10.13
CA GLU A 52 -17.25 0.50 -10.07
C GLU A 52 -16.80 -0.40 -11.24
N GLU A 53 -16.88 0.12 -12.47
CA GLU A 53 -16.48 -0.60 -13.69
C GLU A 53 -14.98 -0.94 -13.78
N TYR A 54 -14.13 -0.35 -12.92
CA TYR A 54 -12.69 -0.60 -12.81
C TYR A 54 -12.29 -1.28 -11.50
N GLN A 55 -13.25 -1.59 -10.62
CA GLN A 55 -12.98 -2.36 -9.43
C GLN A 55 -12.42 -3.74 -9.79
N HIS A 56 -11.59 -4.29 -8.92
CA HIS A 56 -10.86 -5.55 -9.11
C HIS A 56 -9.87 -5.59 -10.29
N LYS A 57 -9.65 -4.48 -11.00
CA LYS A 57 -8.61 -4.37 -12.06
C LYS A 57 -7.25 -3.89 -11.55
N GLY A 58 -7.03 -3.89 -10.23
CA GLY A 58 -5.75 -3.50 -9.62
C GLY A 58 -5.45 -2.00 -9.61
N VAL A 59 -6.40 -1.13 -10.01
CA VAL A 59 -6.17 0.32 -10.10
C VAL A 59 -5.75 0.93 -8.76
N ALA A 60 -6.48 0.63 -7.68
CA ALA A 60 -6.15 1.14 -6.35
C ALA A 60 -4.79 0.59 -5.85
N SER A 61 -4.45 -0.66 -6.18
CA SER A 61 -3.14 -1.24 -5.85
C SER A 61 -1.99 -0.50 -6.55
N VAL A 62 -2.19 -0.02 -7.78
CA VAL A 62 -1.19 0.80 -8.48
C VAL A 62 -0.96 2.13 -7.77
N ILE A 63 -2.02 2.77 -7.25
CA ILE A 63 -1.89 4.00 -6.44
C ILE A 63 -1.17 3.71 -5.12
N LEU A 64 -1.50 2.61 -4.43
CA LEU A 64 -0.81 2.24 -3.20
C LEU A 64 0.68 1.97 -3.43
N ASN A 65 1.04 1.30 -4.53
CA ASN A 65 2.43 1.09 -4.91
C ASN A 65 3.15 2.40 -5.25
N TYR A 66 2.45 3.34 -5.90
CA TYR A 66 2.97 4.68 -6.15
C TYR A 66 3.25 5.42 -4.84
N LEU A 67 2.31 5.36 -3.87
CA LEU A 67 2.50 5.95 -2.54
C LEU A 67 3.69 5.36 -1.81
N CYS A 68 3.86 4.03 -1.83
CA CYS A 68 5.04 3.40 -1.23
C CYS A 68 6.34 3.95 -1.82
N LYS A 69 6.44 4.06 -3.16
CA LYS A 69 7.63 4.61 -3.82
C LYS A 69 7.88 6.08 -3.46
N LYS A 70 6.80 6.87 -3.37
CA LYS A 70 6.90 8.29 -3.00
C LYS A 70 7.39 8.43 -1.56
N CYS A 71 6.77 7.72 -0.63
CA CYS A 71 7.16 7.68 0.78
C CYS A 71 8.63 7.26 0.95
N ASP A 72 9.05 6.18 0.29
CA ASP A 72 10.45 5.70 0.28
C ASP A 72 11.40 6.79 -0.26
N SER A 73 11.08 7.41 -1.39
CA SER A 73 11.92 8.47 -1.99
C SER A 73 12.01 9.76 -1.16
N GLU A 74 10.99 10.03 -0.34
CA GLU A 74 10.89 11.23 0.49
C GLU A 74 11.29 10.97 1.96
N ASN A 75 11.74 9.75 2.31
CA ASN A 75 12.00 9.30 3.68
C ASN A 75 10.83 9.59 4.63
N ARG A 76 9.62 9.21 4.21
CA ARG A 76 8.38 9.41 4.97
C ARG A 76 7.66 8.10 5.17
N ASP A 77 6.99 7.98 6.30
CA ASP A 77 6.15 6.82 6.58
C ASP A 77 4.85 6.90 5.77
N LEU A 78 4.22 5.75 5.54
CA LEU A 78 2.90 5.64 4.95
C LEU A 78 1.89 5.24 6.01
N THR A 79 0.90 6.10 6.26
CA THR A 79 -0.23 5.79 7.15
C THR A 79 -1.49 5.60 6.33
N ILE A 80 -2.22 4.51 6.61
CA ILE A 80 -3.51 4.19 5.98
C ILE A 80 -4.51 3.93 7.09
N LYS A 81 -5.62 4.66 7.08
CA LYS A 81 -6.76 4.37 7.96
C LYS A 81 -7.81 3.59 7.17
N ALA A 82 -7.96 2.30 7.47
CA ALA A 82 -9.06 1.51 6.94
C ALA A 82 -10.38 1.95 7.58
N VAL A 83 -11.47 1.85 6.80
CA VAL A 83 -12.82 2.19 7.27
C VAL A 83 -13.29 1.17 8.30
N ASP A 84 -13.00 -0.10 8.04
CA ASP A 84 -13.34 -1.24 8.88
C ASP A 84 -12.31 -2.37 8.70
N GLU A 85 -12.47 -3.42 9.51
CA GLU A 85 -11.62 -4.62 9.50
C GLU A 85 -11.76 -5.42 8.20
N GLU A 86 -12.92 -5.36 7.54
CA GLU A 86 -13.15 -6.07 6.28
C GLU A 86 -12.29 -5.48 5.16
N VAL A 87 -12.26 -4.16 5.01
CA VAL A 87 -11.39 -3.45 4.07
C VAL A 87 -9.92 -3.69 4.41
N LEU A 88 -9.57 -3.69 5.70
CA LEU A 88 -8.21 -3.99 6.14
C LEU A 88 -7.73 -5.37 5.65
N ASN A 89 -8.50 -6.41 5.90
CA ASN A 89 -8.12 -7.78 5.60
C ASN A 89 -8.34 -8.18 4.13
N ASN A 90 -9.42 -7.72 3.49
CA ASN A 90 -9.75 -8.14 2.12
C ASN A 90 -9.07 -7.29 1.05
N PHE A 91 -8.79 -6.01 1.33
CA PHE A 91 -8.17 -5.09 0.39
C PHE A 91 -6.71 -4.82 0.72
N TYR A 92 -6.40 -4.27 1.90
CA TYR A 92 -5.03 -3.85 2.21
C TYR A 92 -4.07 -5.02 2.44
N LEU A 93 -4.47 -6.04 3.22
CA LEU A 93 -3.64 -7.24 3.39
C LEU A 93 -3.43 -7.95 2.05
N ARG A 94 -4.47 -8.11 1.23
CA ARG A 94 -4.35 -8.73 -0.10
C ARG A 94 -3.41 -7.95 -1.02
N TRP A 95 -3.48 -6.63 -1.00
CA TRP A 95 -2.54 -5.78 -1.73
C TRP A 95 -1.11 -5.99 -1.23
N PHE A 96 -0.90 -5.93 0.08
CA PHE A 96 0.41 -6.09 0.71
C PHE A 96 1.01 -7.46 0.34
N SER A 97 0.25 -8.54 0.47
CA SER A 97 0.74 -9.88 0.10
C SER A 97 1.16 -9.99 -1.36
N LYS A 98 0.38 -9.43 -2.29
CA LYS A 98 0.74 -9.43 -3.71
C LYS A 98 2.01 -8.62 -3.99
N LYS A 99 2.20 -7.50 -3.29
CA LYS A 99 3.39 -6.66 -3.44
C LYS A 99 4.65 -7.37 -2.94
N THR A 100 4.57 -8.04 -1.80
CA THR A 100 5.74 -8.52 -1.06
C THR A 100 6.07 -10.00 -1.31
N ASP A 101 5.07 -10.80 -1.70
CA ASP A 101 5.21 -12.21 -2.05
C ASP A 101 4.25 -12.57 -3.19
N PRO A 102 4.58 -12.17 -4.44
CA PRO A 102 3.73 -12.46 -5.60
C PRO A 102 3.48 -13.96 -5.81
N THR A 103 4.39 -14.81 -5.32
CA THR A 103 4.29 -16.27 -5.40
C THR A 103 3.43 -16.89 -4.30
N ASN A 104 3.04 -16.11 -3.28
CA ASN A 104 2.33 -16.56 -2.09
C ASN A 104 3.03 -17.78 -1.45
N SER A 105 4.36 -17.72 -1.38
CA SER A 105 5.24 -18.76 -0.84
C SER A 105 5.26 -18.80 0.69
N SER A 106 5.06 -17.65 1.34
CA SER A 106 5.13 -17.47 2.80
C SER A 106 3.97 -16.60 3.33
N PRO A 107 2.71 -17.03 3.17
CA PRO A 107 1.53 -16.24 3.54
C PRO A 107 1.53 -15.83 5.03
N ASP A 108 1.96 -16.71 5.93
CA ASP A 108 1.99 -16.43 7.37
C ASP A 108 3.00 -15.32 7.71
N ARG A 109 4.21 -15.36 7.14
CA ARG A 109 5.22 -14.31 7.36
C ARG A 109 4.76 -12.95 6.88
N VAL A 110 4.06 -12.92 5.75
CA VAL A 110 3.47 -11.69 5.21
C VAL A 110 2.38 -11.15 6.13
N LYS A 111 1.51 -12.04 6.63
CA LYS A 111 0.45 -11.66 7.55
C LYS A 111 1.02 -11.14 8.88
N ASP A 112 2.02 -11.82 9.44
CA ASP A 112 2.70 -11.39 10.67
C ASP A 112 3.35 -10.02 10.50
N LYS A 113 4.05 -9.79 9.36
CA LYS A 113 4.63 -8.48 9.05
C LYS A 113 3.56 -7.42 8.85
N PHE A 114 2.45 -7.72 8.19
CA PHE A 114 1.33 -6.80 8.04
C PHE A 114 0.71 -6.41 9.39
N ILE A 115 0.50 -7.38 10.28
CA ILE A 115 -0.02 -7.14 11.64
C ILE A 115 0.96 -6.29 12.44
N SER A 116 2.27 -6.45 12.27
CA SER A 116 3.27 -5.62 12.95
C SER A 116 3.20 -4.13 12.62
N PHE A 117 2.49 -3.76 11.54
CA PHE A 117 2.24 -2.38 11.14
C PHE A 117 0.93 -1.81 11.69
N LEU A 118 0.08 -2.64 12.30
CA LEU A 118 -1.17 -2.19 12.89
C LEU A 118 -0.90 -1.58 14.26
N ASN A 119 -1.57 -0.47 14.54
CA ASN A 119 -1.53 0.15 15.86
C ASN A 119 -2.68 -0.40 16.73
N ASP A 120 -2.45 -1.59 17.30
CA ASP A 120 -3.47 -2.36 18.03
C ASP A 120 -3.99 -1.66 19.30
N ASP A 121 -3.22 -0.75 19.89
CA ASP A 121 -3.56 -0.16 21.20
C ASP A 121 -4.53 1.04 21.10
N GLU A 122 -4.47 1.83 20.02
CA GLU A 122 -5.28 3.06 19.89
C GLU A 122 -6.21 3.07 18.68
N ASN A 123 -5.85 2.39 17.60
CA ASN A 123 -6.64 2.38 16.37
C ASN A 123 -6.35 1.12 15.54
N PRO A 124 -7.08 0.02 15.75
CA PRO A 124 -6.80 -1.27 15.13
C PRO A 124 -6.93 -1.26 13.59
N ASN A 125 -7.57 -0.23 13.04
CA ASN A 125 -7.73 -0.04 11.59
C ASN A 125 -6.67 0.90 10.99
N LEU A 126 -5.66 1.30 11.78
CA LEU A 126 -4.57 2.16 11.35
C LEU A 126 -3.34 1.33 11.00
N LEU A 127 -3.02 1.26 9.72
CA LEU A 127 -1.81 0.66 9.20
C LEU A 127 -0.73 1.75 9.06
N THR A 128 0.42 1.56 9.69
CA THR A 128 1.59 2.45 9.54
C THR A 128 2.79 1.65 9.05
N ILE A 129 3.20 1.91 7.82
CA ILE A 129 4.38 1.29 7.22
C ILE A 129 5.52 2.31 7.27
N LEU A 130 6.55 1.99 8.05
CA LEU A 130 7.74 2.82 8.16
C LEU A 130 8.48 2.88 6.82
N HIS A 131 9.13 3.99 6.52
CA HIS A 131 9.85 4.14 5.26
C HIS A 131 10.88 3.03 5.00
N GLU A 132 11.59 2.59 6.05
CA GLU A 132 12.55 1.47 6.00
C GLU A 132 11.93 0.11 5.62
N ASP A 133 10.63 -0.04 5.83
CA ASP A 133 9.88 -1.26 5.57
C ASP A 133 9.09 -1.21 4.24
N LEU A 134 9.05 -0.07 3.55
CA LEU A 134 8.31 0.08 2.29
C LEU A 134 8.87 -0.78 1.16
N SER A 135 10.17 -1.07 1.20
CA SER A 135 10.84 -1.96 0.25
C SER A 135 10.88 -3.42 0.72
N TRP A 136 10.28 -3.75 1.86
CA TRP A 136 10.28 -5.13 2.37
C TRP A 136 9.63 -6.09 1.38
N ASP A 137 10.28 -7.22 1.14
CA ASP A 137 9.76 -8.36 0.40
C ASP A 137 10.20 -9.68 1.04
N VAL A 138 9.51 -10.78 0.72
CA VAL A 138 9.82 -12.11 1.30
C VAL A 138 11.13 -12.69 0.74
N ILE A 139 11.54 -12.25 -0.45
CA ILE A 139 12.66 -12.79 -1.22
C ILE A 139 14.00 -12.25 -0.69
N SER A 140 14.01 -11.04 -0.14
CA SER A 140 15.16 -10.35 0.44
C SER A 140 15.53 -10.88 1.82
N GLY A 141 14.80 -11.87 2.34
CA GLY A 141 15.19 -12.64 3.52
C GLY A 141 16.42 -13.48 3.23
N SER A 142 17.60 -12.86 3.33
CA SER A 142 18.88 -13.56 3.38
C SER A 142 18.78 -14.69 4.41
N TYR A 143 18.84 -15.93 3.93
CA TYR A 143 19.01 -17.11 4.76
C TYR A 143 20.40 -17.04 5.43
N THR A 144 20.51 -16.43 6.60
CA THR A 144 21.58 -16.80 7.52
C THR A 144 21.14 -18.09 8.20
N TYR A 145 21.52 -19.22 7.61
CA TYR A 145 21.63 -20.46 8.36
C TYR A 145 22.69 -20.22 9.44
N SER A 146 22.26 -19.88 10.66
CA SER A 146 23.07 -20.10 11.84
C SER A 146 23.17 -21.61 12.02
N SER A 147 24.22 -22.19 11.43
CA SER A 147 24.65 -23.54 11.71
C SER A 147 25.20 -23.57 13.14
N ASN A 148 24.30 -23.66 14.12
CA ASN A 148 24.69 -24.15 15.44
C ASN A 148 24.80 -25.67 15.33
N GLY A 149 25.95 -26.11 14.83
CA GLY A 149 26.42 -27.47 15.05
C GLY A 149 26.85 -27.60 16.51
N PHE A 150 26.15 -28.47 17.24
CA PHE A 150 26.66 -29.18 18.40
C PHE A 150 26.25 -30.65 18.26
#